data_AF-A0A1V3C7U4-F1
#
_entry.id   AF-A0A1V3C7U4-F1
#
_cell.length_a   1.000
_cell.length_b   1.000
_cell.length_c   1.000
_cell.angle_alpha   90.00
_cell.angle_beta   90.00
_cell.angle_gamma   90.00
#
_symmetry.space_group_name_H-M   'P 1'
#
loop_
_entity.id
_entity.type
_entity.pdbx_description
1 polymer ?
#
loop_
_entity_poly.entity_id
_entity_poly.type
_entity_poly.pdbx_seq_one_letter_code
_entity_poly.pdbx_strand_id
1 'polypeptide(L)'
;MLTSRAAILALVVCVIALSLAYPLREYIAQRTHIDQLQEEQARMEETVRELRRREELLSQDSYVEREARVRLHYQYPGETTYIVDRPGAEEGAEADTEPSEPWFAALWRSVEEADSPPPDDGL
;
A
#
# COMPACT_ATOMS: atom_id res chain seq x y z
N MET A 1 43.35 60.12 -0.38
CA MET A 1 43.69 59.09 0.63
C MET A 1 42.45 58.43 1.27
N LEU A 2 41.25 59.03 1.18
CA LEU A 2 40.01 58.44 1.71
C LEU A 2 39.27 57.53 0.70
N THR A 3 39.46 57.77 -0.60
CA THR A 3 38.78 57.07 -1.71
C THR A 3 39.18 55.61 -1.85
N SER A 4 40.45 55.26 -1.60
CA SER A 4 40.94 53.88 -1.68
C SER A 4 40.36 52.99 -0.58
N ARG A 5 40.27 53.50 0.66
CA ARG A 5 39.65 52.77 1.79
C ARG A 5 38.14 52.57 1.58
N ALA A 6 37.46 53.59 1.05
CA ALA A 6 36.03 53.51 0.73
C ALA A 6 35.76 52.50 -0.40
N ALA A 7 36.59 52.49 -1.45
CA ALA A 7 36.48 51.51 -2.54
C ALA A 7 36.70 50.07 -2.07
N ILE A 8 37.67 49.85 -1.18
CA ILE A 8 37.92 48.53 -0.58
C ILE A 8 36.73 48.10 0.29
N LEU A 9 36.17 48.99 1.11
CA LEU A 9 34.98 48.68 1.91
C LEU A 9 33.77 48.33 1.04
N ALA A 10 33.52 49.08 -0.04
CA ALA A 10 32.44 48.79 -0.97
C ALA A 10 32.60 47.41 -1.63
N LEU A 11 33.83 47.06 -2.04
CA LEU A 11 34.14 45.76 -2.62
C LEU A 11 33.93 44.62 -1.60
N VAL A 12 34.39 44.80 -0.35
CA VAL A 12 34.18 43.81 0.73
C VAL A 12 32.69 43.59 0.99
N VAL A 13 31.90 44.67 1.08
CA VAL A 13 30.44 44.56 1.26
C VAL A 13 29.79 43.85 0.07
N CYS A 14 30.24 44.13 -1.16
CA CYS A 14 29.74 43.45 -2.36
C CYS A 14 30.05 41.95 -2.34
N VAL A 15 31.26 41.57 -1.93
CA VAL A 15 31.68 40.16 -1.80
C VAL A 15 30.88 39.45 -0.70
N ILE A 16 30.66 40.09 0.44
CA ILE A 16 29.83 39.55 1.54
C ILE A 16 28.40 39.36 1.05
N ALA A 17 27.81 40.35 0.38
CA ALA A 17 26.45 40.26 -0.15
C ALA A 17 26.30 39.11 -1.16
N LEU A 18 27.25 38.94 -2.08
CA LEU A 18 27.25 37.83 -3.04
C LEU A 18 27.48 36.46 -2.36
N SER A 19 28.35 36.42 -1.36
CA SER A 19 28.60 35.21 -0.56
C SER A 19 27.41 34.81 0.31
N LEU A 20 26.54 35.75 0.68
CA LEU A 20 25.32 35.48 1.45
C LEU A 20 24.09 35.27 0.57
N ALA A 21 24.08 35.80 -0.66
CA ALA A 21 22.99 35.58 -1.62
C ALA A 21 22.85 34.11 -2.02
N TYR A 22 23.96 33.37 -2.09
CA TYR A 22 23.97 31.94 -2.40
C TYR A 22 23.42 31.04 -1.27
N PRO A 23 23.87 31.15 0.00
CA PRO A 23 23.41 30.31 1.10
C PRO A 23 21.97 30.59 1.55
N LEU A 24 21.41 31.78 1.32
CA LEU A 24 20.00 32.04 1.62
C LEU A 24 19.05 31.14 0.81
N ARG A 25 19.46 30.81 -0.42
CA ARG A 25 18.66 29.99 -1.33
C ARG A 25 18.63 28.52 -0.90
N GLU A 26 19.71 28.03 -0.30
CA GLU A 26 19.81 26.68 0.26
C GLU A 26 19.08 26.56 1.62
N TYR A 27 19.12 27.61 2.44
CA TYR A 27 18.49 27.63 3.76
C TYR A 27 16.96 27.49 3.71
N ILE A 28 16.32 28.02 2.65
CA ILE A 28 14.86 27.92 2.45
C ILE A 28 14.46 26.51 1.98
N ALA A 29 15.31 25.84 1.19
CA ALA A 29 15.06 24.47 0.72
C ALA A 29 15.23 23.40 1.81
N GLN A 30 16.07 23.66 2.82
CA GLN A 30 16.26 22.72 3.94
C GLN A 30 15.03 22.60 4.85
N ARG A 31 14.23 23.67 5.02
CA ARG A 31 13.02 23.62 5.86
C ARG A 31 11.94 22.71 5.27
N THR A 32 11.72 22.79 3.97
CA THR A 32 10.75 21.90 3.30
C THR A 32 11.18 20.44 3.38
N HIS A 33 12.48 20.16 3.39
CA HIS A 33 12.99 18.79 3.52
C HIS A 33 12.76 18.23 4.93
N ILE A 34 12.93 19.05 5.98
CA ILE A 34 12.66 18.64 7.36
C ILE A 34 11.16 18.38 7.57
N ASP A 35 10.30 19.28 7.09
CA ASP A 35 8.85 19.12 7.23
C ASP A 35 8.35 17.86 6.48
N GLN A 36 8.87 17.61 5.28
CA GLN A 36 8.56 16.41 4.51
C GLN A 36 9.01 15.12 5.21
N LEU A 37 10.22 15.09 5.77
CA LEU A 37 10.73 13.93 6.51
C LEU A 37 9.93 13.66 7.78
N GLN A 38 9.50 14.70 8.50
CA GLN A 38 8.65 14.57 9.68
C GLN A 38 7.27 14.03 9.33
N GLU A 39 6.68 14.51 8.24
CA GLU A 39 5.39 14.02 7.76
C GLU A 39 5.48 12.56 7.32
N GLU A 40 6.55 12.18 6.61
CA GLU A 40 6.80 10.80 6.21
C GLU A 40 6.98 9.88 7.41
N GLN A 41 7.75 10.30 8.42
CA GLN A 41 7.91 9.56 9.67
C GLN A 41 6.55 9.34 10.35
N ALA A 42 5.72 10.37 10.47
CA ALA A 42 4.41 10.26 11.10
C ALA A 42 3.49 9.26 10.37
N ARG A 43 3.49 9.28 9.02
CA ARG A 43 2.74 8.31 8.21
C ARG A 43 3.25 6.88 8.38
N MET A 44 4.57 6.68 8.43
CA MET A 44 5.16 5.36 8.66
C MET A 44 4.80 4.83 10.06
N GLU A 45 4.87 5.66 11.09
CA GLU A 45 4.49 5.30 12.46
C GLU A 45 3.00 4.94 12.59
N GLU A 46 2.12 5.65 11.88
CA GLU A 46 0.70 5.29 11.79
C GLU A 46 0.49 3.94 11.10
N THR A 47 1.17 3.72 9.99
CA THR A 47 1.09 2.45 9.23
C THR A 47 1.55 1.27 10.09
N VAL A 48 2.67 1.41 10.80
CA VAL A 48 3.18 0.37 11.71
C VAL A 48 2.19 0.09 12.84
N ARG A 49 1.57 1.12 13.42
CA ARG A 49 0.55 0.94 14.47
C ARG A 49 -0.67 0.18 13.96
N GLU A 50 -1.17 0.52 12.78
CA GLU A 50 -2.32 -0.16 12.19
C GLU A 50 -2.00 -1.62 11.83
N LEU A 51 -0.83 -1.88 11.25
CA LEU A 51 -0.39 -3.24 10.93
C LEU A 51 -0.24 -4.10 12.19
N ARG A 52 0.36 -3.58 13.26
CA ARG A 52 0.47 -4.29 14.55
C ARG A 52 -0.89 -4.60 15.14
N ARG A 53 -1.84 -3.67 15.08
CA ARG A 53 -3.22 -3.92 15.53
C ARG A 53 -3.87 -5.04 14.73
N ARG A 54 -3.68 -5.08 13.40
CA ARG A 54 -4.20 -6.17 12.56
C ARG A 54 -3.56 -7.50 12.88
N GLU A 55 -2.25 -7.52 13.11
CA GLU A 55 -1.53 -8.72 13.54
C GLU A 55 -2.08 -9.24 14.87
N GLU A 56 -2.26 -8.38 15.87
CA GLU A 56 -2.85 -8.74 17.16
C GLU A 56 -4.26 -9.32 16.99
N LEU A 57 -5.10 -8.72 16.16
CA LEU A 57 -6.44 -9.21 15.86
C LEU A 57 -6.42 -10.58 15.17
N LEU A 58 -5.54 -10.75 14.18
CA LEU A 58 -5.39 -12.01 13.45
C LEU A 58 -4.74 -13.11 14.29
N SER A 59 -3.96 -12.76 15.31
CA SER A 59 -3.37 -13.73 16.25
C SER A 59 -4.42 -14.42 17.13
N GLN A 60 -5.62 -13.84 17.24
CA GLN A 60 -6.73 -14.41 17.99
C GLN A 60 -7.50 -15.37 17.09
N ASP A 61 -7.41 -16.67 17.38
CA ASP A 61 -8.08 -17.74 16.63
C ASP A 61 -9.59 -17.49 16.47
N SER A 62 -10.25 -17.02 17.54
CA SER A 62 -11.68 -16.66 17.50
C SER A 62 -12.04 -15.53 16.52
N TYR A 63 -11.11 -14.62 16.22
CA TYR A 63 -11.31 -13.56 15.24
C TYR A 63 -11.27 -14.14 13.82
N VAL A 64 -10.31 -15.02 13.55
CA VAL A 64 -10.17 -15.74 12.28
C VAL A 64 -11.37 -16.64 12.03
N GLU A 65 -11.81 -17.41 13.03
CA GLU A 65 -13.00 -18.25 12.94
C GLU A 65 -14.27 -17.45 12.62
N ARG A 66 -14.47 -16.29 13.27
CA ARG A 66 -15.61 -15.41 12.98
C ARG A 66 -15.54 -14.86 11.57
N GLU A 67 -14.37 -14.37 11.13
CA GLU A 67 -14.20 -13.80 9.80
C GLU A 67 -14.40 -14.88 8.71
N ALA A 68 -13.88 -16.10 8.95
CA ALA A 68 -14.08 -17.25 8.08
C ALA A 68 -15.55 -17.67 8.01
N ARG A 69 -16.27 -17.68 9.13
CA ARG A 69 -17.70 -18.02 9.13
C ARG A 69 -18.55 -16.95 8.43
N VAL A 70 -18.22 -15.66 8.59
CA VAL A 70 -18.96 -14.54 7.98
C VAL A 70 -18.68 -14.42 6.48
N ARG A 71 -17.40 -14.49 6.06
CA ARG A 71 -17.01 -14.24 4.66
C ARG A 71 -16.93 -15.48 3.80
N LEU A 72 -16.54 -16.62 4.38
CA LEU A 72 -16.29 -17.86 3.65
C LEU A 72 -17.37 -18.92 3.91
N HIS A 73 -18.39 -18.60 4.73
CA HIS A 73 -19.39 -19.57 5.18
C HIS A 73 -18.75 -20.85 5.76
N TYR A 74 -17.58 -20.71 6.40
CA TYR A 74 -16.83 -21.83 6.95
C TYR A 74 -17.60 -22.50 8.10
N GLN A 75 -17.63 -23.83 8.11
CA GLN A 75 -18.31 -24.66 9.10
C GLN A 75 -17.46 -25.86 9.50
N TYR A 76 -17.57 -26.29 10.76
CA TYR A 76 -16.92 -27.53 11.20
C TYR A 76 -17.73 -28.77 10.76
N PRO A 77 -17.08 -29.93 10.58
CA PRO A 77 -17.78 -31.18 10.29
C PRO A 77 -18.81 -31.50 11.39
N GLY A 78 -20.10 -31.55 11.03
CA GLY A 78 -21.21 -31.83 11.95
C GLY A 78 -22.02 -30.61 12.41
N GLU A 79 -21.65 -29.40 12.01
CA GLU A 79 -22.39 -28.16 12.31
C GLU A 79 -23.51 -27.93 11.27
N THR A 80 -24.71 -27.54 11.72
CA THR A 80 -25.86 -27.24 10.83
C THR A 80 -26.08 -25.73 10.73
N THR A 81 -25.82 -25.16 9.56
CA THR A 81 -26.00 -23.72 9.29
C THR A 81 -27.45 -23.41 8.93
N TYR A 82 -28.04 -22.41 9.59
CA TYR A 82 -29.36 -21.88 9.22
C TYR A 82 -29.17 -20.62 8.38
N ILE A 83 -29.45 -20.72 7.08
CA ILE A 83 -29.57 -19.55 6.21
C ILE A 83 -31.01 -19.05 6.36
N VAL A 84 -31.17 -17.85 6.89
CA VAL A 84 -32.49 -17.21 6.97
C VAL A 84 -32.84 -16.69 5.59
N ASP A 85 -33.48 -17.55 4.79
CA ASP A 85 -34.18 -17.10 3.60
C ASP A 85 -35.39 -16.26 4.04
N ARG A 86 -35.50 -15.05 3.50
CA ARG A 86 -36.62 -14.16 3.79
C ARG A 86 -37.63 -14.35 2.66
N PRO A 87 -38.73 -15.10 2.87
CA PRO A 87 -39.73 -15.30 1.83
C PRO A 87 -40.40 -13.96 1.54
N GLY A 88 -40.09 -13.39 0.37
CA GLY A 88 -40.55 -12.07 -0.06
C GLY A 88 -39.58 -11.28 -0.93
N ALA A 89 -38.34 -11.74 -1.12
CA ALA A 89 -37.53 -11.29 -2.25
C ALA A 89 -37.82 -12.24 -3.43
N GLU A 90 -38.55 -11.74 -4.43
CA GLU A 90 -38.97 -12.53 -5.57
C GLU A 90 -37.80 -13.21 -6.29
N GLU A 91 -38.02 -14.50 -6.49
CA GLU A 91 -37.38 -15.47 -7.39
C GLU A 91 -36.59 -14.88 -8.56
N GLY A 92 -35.27 -15.01 -8.47
CA GLY A 92 -34.41 -15.29 -9.61
C GLY A 92 -33.91 -16.72 -9.48
N ALA A 93 -34.77 -17.69 -9.76
CA ALA A 93 -34.37 -19.08 -9.94
C ALA A 93 -33.45 -19.17 -11.16
N GLU A 94 -32.14 -19.07 -10.96
CA GLU A 94 -31.18 -19.53 -11.96
C GLU A 94 -31.23 -21.05 -11.97
N ALA A 95 -31.97 -21.54 -12.97
CA ALA A 95 -32.02 -22.93 -13.38
C ALA A 95 -30.61 -23.53 -13.41
N ASP A 96 -30.53 -24.81 -13.02
CA ASP A 96 -29.42 -25.73 -13.27
C ASP A 96 -28.77 -25.43 -14.63
N THR A 97 -27.73 -24.62 -14.59
CA THR A 97 -26.72 -24.59 -15.63
C THR A 97 -25.66 -25.54 -15.10
N GLU A 98 -25.32 -26.56 -15.87
CA GLU A 98 -24.19 -27.46 -15.60
C GLU A 98 -23.04 -26.67 -14.97
N PRO A 99 -22.30 -27.20 -13.97
CA PRO A 99 -21.25 -26.44 -13.32
C PRO A 99 -20.21 -26.06 -14.38
N SER A 100 -20.34 -24.86 -14.95
CA SER A 100 -19.32 -24.26 -15.75
C SER A 100 -18.13 -24.20 -14.82
N GLU A 101 -17.04 -24.84 -15.23
CA GLU A 101 -15.87 -24.95 -14.41
C GLU A 101 -15.53 -23.57 -13.80
N PRO A 102 -15.34 -23.46 -12.48
CA PRO A 102 -15.21 -22.16 -11.85
C PRO A 102 -14.09 -21.34 -12.51
N TRP A 103 -14.31 -20.04 -12.70
CA TRP A 103 -13.35 -19.18 -13.42
C TRP A 103 -11.92 -19.25 -12.83
N PHE A 104 -11.79 -19.51 -11.53
CA PHE A 104 -10.51 -19.68 -10.86
C PHE A 104 -9.76 -20.94 -11.31
N ALA A 105 -10.48 -22.04 -11.61
CA ALA A 105 -9.90 -23.28 -12.10
C ALA A 105 -9.40 -23.12 -13.54
N ALA A 106 -10.14 -22.37 -14.36
CA ALA A 106 -9.68 -21.99 -15.69
C ALA A 106 -8.41 -21.12 -15.66
N LEU A 107 -8.32 -20.20 -14.69
CA LEU A 107 -7.15 -19.34 -14.51
C LEU A 107 -5.93 -20.12 -14.03
N TRP A 108 -6.11 -21.04 -13.08
CA TRP A 108 -5.03 -21.90 -12.58
C TRP A 108 -4.46 -22.80 -13.67
N ARG A 109 -5.32 -23.39 -14.52
CA ARG A 109 -4.88 -24.18 -15.68
C ARG A 109 -4.03 -23.38 -16.66
N SER A 110 -4.36 -22.11 -16.89
CA SER A 110 -3.57 -21.25 -17.79
C SER A 110 -2.14 -21.04 -17.28
N VAL A 111 -1.95 -21.05 -15.96
CA VAL A 111 -0.63 -20.94 -15.32
C VAL A 111 0.13 -22.26 -15.46
N GLU A 112 -0.52 -23.40 -15.21
CA GLU A 112 0.09 -24.74 -15.37
C GLU A 112 0.49 -25.02 -16.83
N GLU A 113 -0.32 -24.58 -17.78
CA GLU A 113 0.00 -24.71 -19.21
C GLU A 113 1.13 -23.77 -19.65
N ALA A 114 1.24 -22.58 -19.05
CA ALA A 114 2.35 -21.66 -19.30
C ALA A 114 3.68 -22.14 -18.67
N ASP A 115 3.62 -22.91 -17.59
CA ASP A 115 4.79 -23.48 -16.88
C ASP A 115 5.28 -24.80 -17.52
N SER A 116 4.53 -25.35 -18.48
CA SER A 116 4.91 -26.55 -19.22
C SER A 116 5.77 -26.16 -20.44
N PRO A 117 7.11 -26.34 -20.41
CA PRO A 117 7.92 -26.11 -21.61
C PRO A 117 7.48 -27.09 -22.71
N PRO A 118 7.42 -26.67 -23.98
CA PRO A 118 7.19 -27.59 -25.08
C PRO A 118 8.25 -28.70 -25.03
N PRO A 119 7.88 -29.97 -25.29
CA PRO A 119 8.86 -31.04 -25.35
C PRO A 119 9.94 -30.65 -26.36
N ASP A 120 11.19 -30.64 -25.91
CA ASP A 120 12.39 -30.44 -26.74
C ASP A 120 12.43 -31.57 -27.78
N ASP A 121 11.84 -31.31 -28.95
CA ASP A 121 11.98 -32.13 -30.14
C ASP A 121 13.38 -31.91 -30.69
N GLY A 122 14.34 -32.52 -29.99
CA GLY A 122 15.75 -32.55 -30.34
C GLY A 122 15.92 -32.97 -31.79
N LEU A 123 16.33 -31.99 -32.60
CA LEU A 123 16.91 -32.18 -33.93
C LEU A 123 18.39 -31.82 -33.90
#